data_AF-A0A6M1TFK8-F1
#
_entry.id   AF-A0A6M1TFK8-F1
#
_cell.length_a   1.000
_cell.length_b   1.000
_cell.length_c   1.000
_cell.angle_alpha   90.00
_cell.angle_beta   90.00
_cell.angle_gamma   90.00
#
_symmetry.space_group_name_H-M   'P 1'
#
loop_
_entity.id
_entity.type
_entity.pdbx_description
1 polymer ?
#
loop_
_entity_poly.entity_id
_entity_poly.type
_entity_poly.pdbx_seq_one_letter_code
_entity_poly.pdbx_strand_id
1 'polypeptide(L)'
;MKLKESEFTTIREKIYQYCGINLHEGKQALVRSRVMKRIRKLGMSDFAQYINYLEQDGSGNEFLALVDVLTTNKTSFFREDQHFEFIRDEVIPQINGQSVKWWSAGCSTGEEPVTCSMVLQEEGISPGRVKILATDLSREVLRIGKRGVYAAKKVADIPPEFRNKYFRRVSENQFQVTSDIRKMITYGRLNLKKKWPMNGPFHIIMCRNVMIYFNRETQRRLVSRFRDMLKPGGYLFIGHSESVSSENKGLKNVCPAVYKKI
;
A
#
# COMPACT_ATOMS: atom_id res chain seq x y z
N MET A 1 -13.34 18.64 -23.44
CA MET A 1 -14.25 17.73 -22.73
C MET A 1 -14.46 18.19 -21.29
N LYS A 2 -15.70 18.51 -20.92
CA LYS A 2 -16.11 18.95 -19.57
C LYS A 2 -16.68 17.74 -18.83
N LEU A 3 -16.37 17.59 -17.54
CA LEU A 3 -17.00 16.61 -16.65
C LEU A 3 -18.24 17.27 -16.03
N LYS A 4 -19.42 16.68 -16.19
CA LYS A 4 -20.66 17.16 -15.56
C LYS A 4 -20.69 16.75 -14.09
N GLU A 5 -21.46 17.48 -13.28
CA GLU A 5 -21.57 17.18 -11.85
C GLU A 5 -22.24 15.82 -11.58
N SER A 6 -23.23 15.45 -12.40
CA SER A 6 -23.86 14.12 -12.35
C SER A 6 -22.85 13.00 -12.64
N GLU A 7 -22.03 13.15 -13.69
CA GLU A 7 -20.99 12.18 -14.06
C GLU A 7 -19.92 12.06 -12.95
N PHE A 8 -19.51 13.18 -12.36
CA PHE A 8 -18.59 13.19 -11.20
C PHE A 8 -19.21 12.44 -10.02
N THR A 9 -20.47 12.71 -9.71
CA THR A 9 -21.22 12.05 -8.62
C THR A 9 -21.28 10.55 -8.83
N THR A 10 -21.62 10.09 -10.04
CA THR A 10 -21.63 8.66 -10.40
C THR A 10 -20.26 8.00 -10.21
N ILE A 11 -19.18 8.63 -10.69
CA ILE A 11 -17.82 8.10 -10.52
C ILE A 11 -17.44 8.03 -9.03
N ARG A 12 -17.71 9.10 -8.28
CA ARG A 12 -17.45 9.18 -6.84
C ARG A 12 -18.15 8.06 -6.08
N GLU A 13 -19.44 7.86 -6.32
CA GLU A 13 -20.25 6.85 -5.63
C GLU A 13 -19.78 5.44 -5.94
N LYS A 14 -19.55 5.10 -7.22
CA LYS A 14 -19.05 3.77 -7.60
C LYS A 14 -17.70 3.47 -6.96
N ILE A 15 -16.77 4.45 -6.95
CA ILE A 15 -15.45 4.29 -6.33
C ILE A 15 -15.56 4.08 -4.82
N TYR A 16 -16.36 4.89 -4.14
CA TYR A 16 -16.58 4.75 -2.70
C TYR A 16 -17.26 3.41 -2.35
N GLN A 17 -18.25 2.99 -3.11
CA GLN A 17 -18.92 1.69 -2.94
C GLN A 17 -17.95 0.53 -3.16
N TYR A 18 -17.07 0.60 -4.15
CA TYR A 18 -16.15 -0.48 -4.45
C TYR A 18 -15.01 -0.63 -3.44
N CYS A 19 -14.29 0.46 -3.14
CA CYS A 19 -13.03 0.42 -2.37
C CYS A 19 -12.98 1.38 -1.18
N GLY A 20 -14.01 2.20 -0.97
CA GLY A 20 -14.09 3.12 0.17
C GLY A 20 -13.33 4.42 -0.02
N ILE A 21 -12.66 4.60 -1.17
CA ILE A 21 -11.98 5.85 -1.51
C ILE A 21 -13.02 6.97 -1.60
N ASN A 22 -12.79 8.03 -0.83
CA ASN A 22 -13.65 9.18 -0.74
C ASN A 22 -13.12 10.34 -1.60
N LEU A 23 -13.76 10.56 -2.74
CA LEU A 23 -13.47 11.68 -3.63
C LEU A 23 -14.34 12.88 -3.22
N HIS A 24 -13.88 13.61 -2.20
CA HIS A 24 -14.57 14.80 -1.68
C HIS A 24 -14.82 15.87 -2.76
N GLU A 25 -15.81 16.73 -2.51
CA GLU A 25 -16.06 17.93 -3.31
C GLU A 25 -14.80 18.79 -3.41
N GLY A 26 -14.53 19.35 -4.59
CA GLY A 26 -13.29 20.04 -4.94
C GLY A 26 -12.26 19.16 -5.68
N LYS A 27 -12.46 17.83 -5.74
CA LYS A 27 -11.58 16.92 -6.51
C LYS A 27 -12.00 16.76 -7.98
N GLN A 28 -13.02 17.49 -8.48
CA GLN A 28 -13.51 17.38 -9.86
C GLN A 28 -12.40 17.57 -10.90
N ALA A 29 -11.52 18.56 -10.71
CA ALA A 29 -10.42 18.82 -11.63
C ALA A 29 -9.42 17.64 -11.71
N LEU A 30 -9.13 17.01 -10.56
CA LEU A 30 -8.26 15.84 -10.47
C LEU A 30 -8.88 14.64 -11.17
N VAL A 31 -10.15 14.33 -10.86
CA VAL A 31 -10.90 13.23 -11.49
C VAL A 31 -10.97 13.45 -13.00
N ARG A 32 -11.37 14.64 -13.43
CA ARG A 32 -11.43 15.02 -14.85
C ARG A 32 -10.10 14.77 -15.56
N SER A 33 -9.00 15.31 -15.03
CA SER A 33 -7.66 15.19 -15.64
C SER A 33 -7.21 13.73 -15.78
N ARG A 34 -7.46 12.91 -14.75
CA ARG A 34 -7.05 11.50 -14.69
C ARG A 34 -7.91 10.62 -15.58
N VAL A 35 -9.23 10.73 -15.49
CA VAL A 35 -10.17 9.94 -16.29
C VAL A 35 -10.10 10.30 -17.77
N MET A 36 -9.84 11.57 -18.12
CA MET A 36 -9.61 11.97 -19.52
C MET A 36 -8.48 11.17 -20.19
N LYS A 37 -7.44 10.77 -19.45
CA LYS A 37 -6.36 9.93 -20.00
C LYS A 37 -6.87 8.53 -20.36
N ARG A 38 -7.79 7.97 -19.56
CA ARG A 38 -8.46 6.68 -19.86
C ARG A 38 -9.35 6.81 -21.10
N ILE A 39 -10.19 7.82 -21.15
CA ILE A 39 -11.12 8.09 -22.27
C ILE A 39 -10.36 8.19 -23.59
N ARG A 40 -9.27 8.97 -23.62
CA ARG A 40 -8.39 9.09 -24.80
C ARG A 40 -7.75 7.75 -25.19
N LYS A 41 -7.26 6.98 -24.21
CA LYS A 41 -6.65 5.67 -24.46
C LYS A 41 -7.65 4.66 -25.05
N LEU A 42 -8.92 4.78 -24.70
CA LEU A 42 -10.00 3.92 -25.19
C LEU A 42 -10.67 4.45 -26.47
N GLY A 43 -10.24 5.60 -27.00
CA GLY A 43 -10.83 6.21 -28.20
C GLY A 43 -12.27 6.72 -28.01
N MET A 44 -12.66 7.02 -26.78
CA MET A 44 -14.02 7.47 -26.44
C MET A 44 -14.18 8.99 -26.56
N SER A 45 -15.39 9.46 -26.87
CA SER A 45 -15.72 10.86 -27.14
C SER A 45 -15.93 11.71 -25.89
N ASP A 46 -16.51 11.11 -24.84
CA ASP A 46 -16.96 11.82 -23.65
C ASP A 46 -17.03 10.94 -22.39
N PHE A 47 -17.33 11.58 -21.26
CA PHE A 47 -17.46 10.92 -19.96
C PHE A 47 -18.70 10.01 -19.88
N ALA A 48 -19.80 10.37 -20.55
CA ALA A 48 -21.02 9.57 -20.52
C ALA A 48 -20.79 8.23 -21.23
N GLN A 49 -20.14 8.23 -22.39
CA GLN A 49 -19.75 7.01 -23.10
C GLN A 49 -18.86 6.11 -22.22
N TYR A 50 -17.90 6.71 -21.50
CA TYR A 50 -17.02 5.97 -20.61
C TYR A 50 -17.75 5.39 -19.38
N ILE A 51 -18.69 6.13 -18.79
CA ILE A 51 -19.52 5.63 -17.68
C ILE A 51 -20.40 4.47 -18.15
N ASN A 52 -21.03 4.59 -19.33
CA ASN A 52 -21.82 3.51 -19.92
C ASN A 52 -20.95 2.27 -20.18
N TYR A 53 -19.73 2.45 -20.69
CA TYR A 53 -18.79 1.35 -20.88
C TYR A 53 -18.41 0.66 -19.55
N LEU A 54 -18.15 1.44 -18.49
CA LEU A 54 -17.88 0.89 -17.16
C LEU A 54 -19.03 0.04 -16.61
N GLU A 55 -20.27 0.39 -16.94
CA GLU A 55 -21.46 -0.35 -16.52
C GLU A 55 -21.68 -1.63 -17.32
N GLN A 56 -21.29 -1.62 -18.59
CA GLN A 56 -21.38 -2.77 -19.49
C GLN A 56 -20.21 -3.76 -19.33
N ASP A 57 -19.08 -3.32 -18.74
CA ASP A 57 -17.92 -4.18 -18.48
C ASP A 57 -18.19 -5.22 -17.38
N GLY A 58 -18.76 -6.37 -17.79
CA GLY A 58 -18.98 -7.51 -16.90
C GLY A 58 -17.69 -8.13 -16.33
N SER A 59 -16.51 -7.85 -16.91
CA SER A 59 -15.23 -8.32 -16.38
C SER A 59 -14.74 -7.50 -15.18
N GLY A 60 -15.22 -6.26 -15.06
CA GLY A 60 -14.78 -5.28 -14.08
C GLY A 60 -13.33 -4.83 -14.23
N ASN A 61 -12.63 -5.19 -15.31
CA ASN A 61 -11.24 -4.83 -15.52
C ASN A 61 -11.07 -3.32 -15.76
N GLU A 62 -11.98 -2.69 -16.50
CA GLU A 62 -11.90 -1.24 -16.71
C GLU A 62 -12.17 -0.49 -15.40
N PHE A 63 -13.09 -0.99 -14.59
CA PHE A 63 -13.35 -0.40 -13.28
C PHE A 63 -12.08 -0.39 -12.40
N LEU A 64 -11.23 -1.41 -12.50
CA LEU A 64 -9.93 -1.42 -11.82
C LEU A 64 -8.95 -0.42 -12.42
N ALA A 65 -8.92 -0.29 -13.74
CA ALA A 65 -8.10 0.72 -14.40
C ALA A 65 -8.51 2.14 -14.00
N LEU A 66 -9.82 2.38 -13.79
CA LEU A 66 -10.34 3.62 -13.22
C LEU A 66 -9.81 3.86 -11.81
N VAL A 67 -9.93 2.87 -10.93
CA VAL A 67 -9.42 2.94 -9.54
C VAL A 67 -7.92 3.24 -9.53
N ASP A 68 -7.13 2.57 -10.36
CA ASP A 68 -5.69 2.75 -10.46
C ASP A 68 -5.32 4.18 -10.92
N VAL A 69 -6.10 4.75 -11.83
CA VAL A 69 -5.89 6.11 -12.32
C VAL A 69 -6.32 7.17 -11.28
N LEU A 70 -7.33 6.88 -10.45
CA LEU A 70 -7.82 7.78 -9.41
C LEU A 70 -7.03 7.70 -8.10
N THR A 71 -6.30 6.61 -7.86
CA THR A 71 -5.38 6.46 -6.72
C THR A 71 -4.03 7.10 -6.99
N THR A 72 -3.30 7.51 -5.94
CA THR A 72 -1.93 8.02 -6.08
C THR A 72 -0.97 7.04 -5.44
N ASN A 73 -0.27 6.27 -6.27
CA ASN A 73 0.63 5.20 -5.85
C ASN A 73 2.08 5.69 -5.59
N LYS A 74 2.23 6.90 -5.04
CA LYS A 74 3.57 7.46 -4.73
C LYS A 74 4.18 6.71 -3.55
N THR A 75 5.36 6.12 -3.76
CA THR A 75 6.14 5.44 -2.75
C THR A 75 7.63 5.51 -3.11
N SER A 76 8.50 5.31 -2.13
CA SER A 76 9.95 5.29 -2.25
C SER A 76 10.54 4.35 -1.20
N PHE A 77 11.76 3.86 -1.44
CA PHE A 77 12.49 3.13 -0.42
C PHE A 77 12.78 4.03 0.77
N PHE A 78 12.80 3.45 1.98
CA PHE A 78 13.04 4.19 3.23
C PHE A 78 12.15 5.43 3.42
N ARG A 79 10.95 5.45 2.81
CA ARG A 79 9.96 6.49 3.08
C ARG A 79 9.61 6.47 4.57
N GLU A 80 9.63 7.65 5.21
CA GLU A 80 9.35 7.78 6.65
C GLU A 80 10.32 6.88 7.46
N ASP A 81 11.61 7.16 7.30
CA ASP A 81 12.76 6.39 7.81
C ASP A 81 12.75 6.15 9.31
N GLN A 82 12.27 7.13 10.09
CA GLN A 82 12.06 7.03 11.54
C GLN A 82 11.24 5.81 11.96
N HIS A 83 10.33 5.29 11.12
CA HIS A 83 9.62 4.04 11.42
C HIS A 83 10.57 2.83 11.41
N PHE A 84 11.54 2.81 10.49
CA PHE A 84 12.51 1.71 10.40
C PHE A 84 13.54 1.78 11.52
N GLU A 85 13.91 2.99 11.97
CA GLU A 85 14.71 3.20 13.18
C GLU A 85 13.97 2.65 14.41
N PHE A 86 12.72 3.04 14.62
CA PHE A 86 11.89 2.49 15.70
C PHE A 86 11.75 0.96 15.63
N ILE A 87 11.63 0.41 14.43
CA ILE A 87 11.53 -1.06 14.25
C ILE A 87 12.82 -1.74 14.69
N ARG A 88 13.98 -1.20 14.29
CA ARG A 88 15.30 -1.69 14.72
C ARG A 88 15.43 -1.65 16.23
N ASP A 89 15.18 -0.49 16.83
CA ASP A 89 15.55 -0.25 18.22
C ASP A 89 14.55 -0.84 19.21
N GLU A 90 13.26 -0.83 18.87
CA GLU A 90 12.19 -1.20 19.81
C GLU A 90 11.50 -2.52 19.45
N VAL A 91 11.23 -2.76 18.16
CA VAL A 91 10.37 -3.89 17.75
C VAL A 91 11.18 -5.17 17.58
N ILE A 92 12.31 -5.11 16.88
CA ILE A 92 13.13 -6.28 16.55
C ILE A 92 13.64 -7.01 17.80
N PRO A 93 14.13 -6.33 18.87
CA PRO A 93 14.54 -7.01 20.10
C PRO A 93 13.43 -7.87 20.73
N GLN A 94 12.16 -7.47 20.58
CA GLN A 94 11.00 -8.19 21.13
C GLN A 94 10.60 -9.42 20.29
N ILE A 95 10.97 -9.47 19.02
CA ILE A 95 10.59 -10.55 18.08
C ILE A 95 11.78 -11.41 17.64
N ASN A 96 12.99 -11.09 18.12
CA ASN A 96 14.19 -11.85 17.81
C ASN A 96 14.03 -13.32 18.23
N GLY A 97 14.60 -14.23 17.44
CA GLY A 97 14.44 -15.68 17.63
C GLY A 97 13.10 -16.26 17.15
N GLN A 98 12.07 -15.43 16.90
CA GLN A 98 10.76 -15.90 16.43
C GLN A 98 10.64 -15.91 14.90
N SER A 99 9.61 -16.59 14.38
CA SER A 99 9.19 -16.42 12.99
C SER A 99 8.39 -15.13 12.82
N VAL A 100 8.91 -14.18 12.04
CA VAL A 100 8.31 -12.86 11.83
C VAL A 100 7.22 -12.93 10.76
N LYS A 101 6.03 -12.44 11.12
CA LYS A 101 4.90 -12.21 10.21
C LYS A 101 4.66 -10.71 10.11
N TRP A 102 4.82 -10.16 8.92
CA TRP A 102 4.63 -8.73 8.62
C TRP A 102 3.57 -8.57 7.54
N TRP A 103 2.73 -7.56 7.64
CA TRP A 103 1.81 -7.18 6.55
C TRP A 103 2.02 -5.73 6.12
N SER A 104 2.42 -5.51 4.87
CA SER A 104 2.39 -4.22 4.19
C SER A 104 1.07 -4.10 3.41
N ALA A 105 0.15 -3.28 3.93
CA ALA A 105 -1.19 -3.05 3.43
C ALA A 105 -1.24 -1.75 2.61
N GLY A 106 -1.43 -1.87 1.30
CA GLY A 106 -1.26 -0.79 0.32
C GLY A 106 0.21 -0.63 -0.09
N CYS A 107 0.85 -1.74 -0.47
CA CYS A 107 2.31 -1.78 -0.71
C CYS A 107 2.77 -1.06 -1.98
N SER A 108 1.86 -0.60 -2.84
CA SER A 108 2.17 0.03 -4.13
C SER A 108 3.17 -0.81 -4.94
N THR A 109 4.23 -0.21 -5.48
CA THR A 109 5.24 -0.87 -6.32
C THR A 109 6.27 -1.70 -5.55
N GLY A 110 6.06 -1.93 -4.24
CA GLY A 110 6.83 -2.90 -3.45
C GLY A 110 8.06 -2.34 -2.72
N GLU A 111 8.31 -1.03 -2.77
CA GLU A 111 9.44 -0.40 -2.08
C GLU A 111 9.37 -0.59 -0.55
N GLU A 112 8.18 -0.46 0.04
CA GLU A 112 7.99 -0.67 1.48
C GLU A 112 8.33 -2.11 1.92
N PRO A 113 7.72 -3.18 1.38
CA PRO A 113 8.04 -4.53 1.82
C PRO A 113 9.51 -4.91 1.54
N VAL A 114 10.12 -4.39 0.47
CA VAL A 114 11.56 -4.57 0.22
C VAL A 114 12.40 -3.88 1.28
N THR A 115 12.06 -2.64 1.65
CA THR A 115 12.74 -1.91 2.76
C THR A 115 12.64 -2.69 4.07
N CYS A 116 11.45 -3.20 4.39
CA CYS A 116 11.23 -4.02 5.58
C CYS A 116 12.11 -5.27 5.58
N SER A 117 12.18 -5.99 4.45
CA SER A 117 13.03 -7.18 4.33
C SER A 117 14.51 -6.86 4.52
N MET A 118 14.99 -5.74 3.98
CA MET A 118 16.39 -5.34 4.13
C MET A 118 16.72 -4.99 5.58
N VAL A 119 15.86 -4.23 6.26
CA VAL A 119 16.04 -3.87 7.68
C VAL A 119 16.09 -5.12 8.55
N LEU A 120 15.17 -6.08 8.36
CA LEU A 120 15.17 -7.33 9.12
C LEU A 120 16.46 -8.14 8.91
N GLN A 121 17.00 -8.17 7.68
CA GLN A 121 18.25 -8.89 7.41
C GLN A 121 19.48 -8.20 8.02
N GLU A 122 19.53 -6.86 8.05
CA GLU A 122 20.62 -6.15 8.74
C GLU A 122 20.63 -6.42 10.24
N GLU A 123 19.46 -6.59 10.85
CA GLU A 123 19.35 -6.99 12.27
C GLU A 123 19.55 -8.51 12.49
N GLY A 124 20.09 -9.23 11.52
CA GLY A 124 20.45 -10.65 11.65
C GLY A 124 19.26 -11.61 11.61
N ILE A 125 18.06 -11.18 11.26
CA ILE A 125 16.90 -12.07 11.12
C ILE A 125 17.02 -12.83 9.80
N SER A 126 17.22 -14.15 9.92
CA SER A 126 17.35 -15.04 8.76
C SER A 126 16.13 -14.94 7.82
N PRO A 127 16.33 -14.85 6.49
CA PRO A 127 15.24 -14.74 5.52
C PRO A 127 14.17 -15.83 5.65
N GLY A 128 14.57 -17.06 5.99
CA GLY A 128 13.66 -18.20 6.14
C GLY A 128 12.68 -18.08 7.31
N ARG A 129 12.94 -17.18 8.28
CA ARG A 129 12.05 -16.90 9.40
C ARG A 129 11.09 -15.75 9.14
N VAL A 130 11.20 -15.07 7.99
CA VAL A 130 10.41 -13.88 7.68
C VAL A 130 9.35 -14.19 6.61
N LYS A 131 8.11 -13.82 6.91
CA LYS A 131 6.99 -13.84 5.96
C LYS A 131 6.36 -12.45 5.91
N ILE A 132 6.64 -11.72 4.84
CA ILE A 132 6.01 -10.42 4.55
C ILE A 132 4.88 -10.63 3.55
N LEU A 133 3.65 -10.39 3.98
CA LEU A 133 2.51 -10.24 3.08
C LEU A 133 2.49 -8.79 2.57
N ALA A 134 2.56 -8.60 1.26
CA ALA A 134 2.46 -7.30 0.62
C ALA A 134 1.19 -7.26 -0.23
N THR A 135 0.25 -6.39 0.11
CA THR A 135 -1.04 -6.34 -0.60
C THR A 135 -1.36 -4.97 -1.14
N ASP A 136 -1.97 -4.94 -2.32
CA ASP A 136 -2.48 -3.71 -2.93
C ASP A 136 -3.75 -4.00 -3.73
N LEU A 137 -4.51 -2.95 -4.03
CA LEU A 137 -5.69 -3.04 -4.89
C LEU A 137 -5.31 -3.11 -6.37
N SER A 138 -4.24 -2.39 -6.75
CA SER A 138 -3.78 -2.26 -8.13
C SER A 138 -2.98 -3.48 -8.58
N ARG A 139 -3.39 -4.10 -9.69
CA ARG A 139 -2.64 -5.23 -10.29
C ARG A 139 -1.30 -4.77 -10.86
N GLU A 140 -1.25 -3.56 -11.40
CA GLU A 140 -0.08 -3.06 -12.12
C GLU A 140 1.09 -2.80 -11.17
N VAL A 141 0.83 -2.17 -10.02
CA VAL A 141 1.88 -1.93 -9.02
C VAL A 141 2.37 -3.24 -8.39
N LEU A 142 1.47 -4.19 -8.14
CA LEU A 142 1.84 -5.54 -7.67
C LEU A 142 2.71 -6.28 -8.68
N ARG A 143 2.46 -6.12 -9.98
CA ARG A 143 3.30 -6.71 -11.03
C ARG A 143 4.73 -6.18 -10.97
N ILE A 144 4.89 -4.87 -10.73
CA ILE A 144 6.20 -4.24 -10.55
C ILE A 144 6.89 -4.79 -9.30
N GLY A 145 6.19 -4.83 -8.15
CA GLY A 145 6.72 -5.36 -6.90
C GLY A 145 7.15 -6.83 -7.00
N LYS A 146 6.33 -7.68 -7.63
CA LYS A 146 6.66 -9.09 -7.91
C LYS A 146 7.91 -9.26 -8.77
N ARG A 147 8.07 -8.42 -9.79
CA ARG A 147 9.27 -8.45 -10.65
C ARG A 147 10.51 -7.99 -9.87
N GLY A 148 10.33 -7.05 -8.95
CA GLY A 148 11.39 -6.48 -8.10
C GLY A 148 12.44 -5.72 -8.91
N VAL A 149 12.10 -5.20 -10.08
CA VAL A 149 13.01 -4.43 -10.95
C VAL A 149 12.61 -2.97 -10.94
N TYR A 150 13.52 -2.12 -10.50
CA TYR A 150 13.33 -0.69 -10.28
C TYR A 150 14.31 0.12 -11.15
N ALA A 151 13.90 1.32 -11.55
CA ALA A 151 14.77 2.23 -12.26
C ALA A 151 15.91 2.72 -11.36
N ALA A 152 17.09 2.98 -11.94
CA ALA A 152 18.26 3.52 -11.24
C ALA A 152 17.91 4.72 -10.32
N LYS A 153 17.10 5.67 -10.82
CA LYS A 153 16.63 6.82 -10.03
C LYS A 153 15.84 6.46 -8.77
N LYS A 154 15.10 5.34 -8.76
CA LYS A 154 14.31 4.92 -7.58
C LYS A 154 15.20 4.31 -6.50
N VAL A 155 16.32 3.70 -6.89
CA VAL A 155 17.28 3.09 -5.95
C VAL A 155 18.42 4.05 -5.60
N ALA A 156 18.41 5.27 -6.14
CA ALA A 156 19.47 6.25 -5.93
C ALA A 156 19.55 6.68 -4.47
N ASP A 157 18.40 6.88 -3.82
CA ASP A 157 18.27 7.33 -2.44
C ASP A 157 18.43 6.20 -1.40
N ILE A 158 18.66 4.95 -1.84
CA ILE A 158 18.96 3.84 -0.94
C ILE A 158 20.42 3.99 -0.47
N PRO A 159 20.72 3.85 0.84
CA PRO A 159 22.09 3.87 1.33
C PRO A 159 22.99 2.88 0.55
N PRO A 160 24.20 3.29 0.13
CA PRO A 160 25.04 2.49 -0.79
C PRO A 160 25.29 1.05 -0.34
N GLU A 161 25.48 0.84 0.96
CA GLU A 161 25.70 -0.45 1.59
C GLU A 161 24.50 -1.39 1.39
N PHE A 162 23.29 -0.90 1.58
CA PHE A 162 22.05 -1.63 1.31
C PHE A 162 21.90 -1.90 -0.18
N ARG A 163 22.14 -0.90 -1.03
CA ARG A 163 22.00 -1.03 -2.49
C ARG A 163 22.94 -2.09 -3.04
N ASN A 164 24.20 -2.08 -2.64
CA ASN A 164 25.22 -3.02 -3.10
C ASN A 164 24.94 -4.46 -2.64
N LYS A 165 24.41 -4.62 -1.42
CA LYS A 165 24.07 -5.94 -0.85
C LYS A 165 22.80 -6.52 -1.47
N TYR A 166 21.73 -5.74 -1.58
CA TYR A 166 20.38 -6.23 -1.87
C TYR A 166 19.88 -6.01 -3.29
N PHE A 167 20.62 -5.29 -4.12
CA PHE A 167 20.28 -5.09 -5.52
C PHE A 167 21.38 -5.59 -6.46
N ARG A 168 20.98 -6.01 -7.65
CA ARG A 168 21.86 -6.38 -8.75
C ARG A 168 21.51 -5.52 -9.96
N ARG A 169 22.50 -4.93 -10.60
CA ARG A 169 22.29 -4.19 -11.84
C ARG A 169 21.91 -5.20 -12.94
N VAL A 170 20.79 -4.96 -13.62
CA VAL A 170 20.31 -5.84 -14.71
C VAL A 170 20.34 -5.14 -16.07
N SER A 171 20.43 -3.81 -16.09
CA SER A 171 20.75 -3.01 -17.27
C SER A 171 21.32 -1.67 -16.83
N GLU A 172 21.70 -0.80 -17.78
CA GLU A 172 22.27 0.51 -17.48
C GLU A 172 21.40 1.33 -16.51
N ASN A 173 20.08 1.23 -16.67
CA ASN A 173 19.09 2.04 -15.96
C ASN A 173 18.18 1.23 -15.03
N GLN A 174 18.48 -0.05 -14.77
CA GLN A 174 17.62 -0.90 -13.94
C GLN A 174 18.41 -1.76 -12.96
N PHE A 175 17.84 -1.87 -11.76
CA PHE A 175 18.31 -2.71 -10.68
C PHE A 175 17.21 -3.69 -10.29
N GLN A 176 17.60 -4.92 -10.01
CA GLN A 176 16.70 -5.95 -9.50
C GLN A 176 17.05 -6.31 -8.06
N VAL A 177 16.02 -6.42 -7.23
CA VAL A 177 16.13 -6.93 -5.86
C VAL A 177 16.60 -8.39 -5.89
N THR A 178 17.54 -8.73 -5.01
CA THR A 178 18.07 -10.09 -4.85
C THR A 178 16.98 -11.13 -4.60
N SER A 179 17.27 -12.40 -4.93
CA SER A 179 16.33 -13.50 -4.71
C SER A 179 15.93 -13.66 -3.25
N ASP A 180 16.85 -13.42 -2.32
CA ASP A 180 16.65 -13.71 -0.91
C ASP A 180 15.64 -12.77 -0.28
N ILE A 181 15.71 -11.48 -0.65
CA ILE A 181 14.68 -10.49 -0.29
C ILE A 181 13.35 -10.84 -0.96
N ARG A 182 13.34 -11.18 -2.25
CA ARG A 182 12.09 -11.51 -2.97
C ARG A 182 11.37 -12.72 -2.37
N LYS A 183 12.11 -13.73 -1.89
CA LYS A 183 11.53 -14.94 -1.25
C LYS A 183 10.84 -14.64 0.09
N MET A 184 11.20 -13.56 0.77
CA MET A 184 10.55 -13.13 2.01
C MET A 184 9.16 -12.51 1.77
N ILE A 185 8.86 -12.08 0.53
CA ILE A 185 7.68 -11.26 0.23
C ILE A 185 6.68 -12.04 -0.63
N THR A 186 5.45 -12.17 -0.12
CA THR A 186 4.31 -12.69 -0.87
C THR A 186 3.39 -11.55 -1.27
N TYR A 187 3.23 -11.33 -2.58
CA TYR A 187 2.37 -10.28 -3.12
C TYR A 187 0.96 -10.79 -3.43
N GLY A 188 -0.05 -10.16 -2.82
CA GLY A 188 -1.45 -10.52 -2.98
C GLY A 188 -2.33 -9.32 -3.36
N ARG A 189 -3.28 -9.51 -4.26
CA ARG A 189 -4.26 -8.46 -4.53
C ARG A 189 -5.31 -8.44 -3.42
N LEU A 190 -5.55 -7.27 -2.83
CA LEU A 190 -6.52 -7.12 -1.74
C LEU A 190 -7.22 -5.76 -1.80
N ASN A 191 -8.53 -5.79 -1.58
CA ASN A 191 -9.31 -4.59 -1.29
C ASN A 191 -9.52 -4.51 0.23
N LEU A 192 -8.94 -3.51 0.89
CA LEU A 192 -9.01 -3.36 2.35
C LEU A 192 -10.45 -3.23 2.87
N LYS A 193 -11.39 -2.72 2.06
CA LYS A 193 -12.80 -2.64 2.42
C LYS A 193 -13.49 -4.00 2.51
N LYS A 194 -13.03 -5.00 1.74
CA LYS A 194 -13.63 -6.35 1.69
C LYS A 194 -13.12 -7.26 2.82
N LYS A 195 -13.72 -8.45 2.96
CA LYS A 195 -13.23 -9.51 3.84
C LYS A 195 -11.80 -9.90 3.45
N TRP A 196 -10.96 -10.13 4.46
CA TRP A 196 -9.56 -10.49 4.27
C TRP A 196 -9.43 -12.02 4.28
N PRO A 197 -8.84 -12.64 3.23
CA PRO A 197 -8.77 -14.09 3.12
C PRO A 197 -7.61 -14.72 3.92
N MET A 198 -6.68 -13.89 4.40
CA MET A 198 -5.53 -14.34 5.19
C MET A 198 -5.85 -14.36 6.68
N ASN A 199 -5.16 -15.25 7.39
CA ASN A 199 -5.22 -15.36 8.84
C ASN A 199 -4.02 -14.65 9.48
N GLY A 200 -4.27 -13.99 10.59
CA GLY A 200 -3.23 -13.49 11.49
C GLY A 200 -2.68 -14.59 12.41
N PRO A 201 -2.11 -14.21 13.56
CA PRO A 201 -1.79 -12.84 13.95
C PRO A 201 -0.44 -12.37 13.35
N PHE A 202 -0.32 -11.07 13.08
CA PHE A 202 0.90 -10.40 12.60
C PHE A 202 1.65 -9.74 13.75
N HIS A 203 2.98 -9.69 13.66
CA HIS A 203 3.80 -8.92 14.59
C HIS A 203 3.74 -7.44 14.25
N ILE A 204 3.77 -7.15 12.94
CA ILE A 204 3.78 -5.80 12.39
C ILE A 204 2.78 -5.73 11.26
N ILE A 205 1.95 -4.69 11.27
CA ILE A 205 1.15 -4.25 10.13
C ILE A 205 1.58 -2.82 9.79
N MET A 206 1.94 -2.57 8.53
CA MET A 206 2.13 -1.24 7.98
C MET A 206 0.99 -0.91 7.03
N CYS A 207 0.32 0.21 7.25
CA CYS A 207 -0.72 0.73 6.36
C CYS A 207 -0.52 2.23 6.19
N ARG A 208 0.58 2.64 5.55
CA ARG A 208 1.02 4.03 5.50
C ARG A 208 0.55 4.76 4.25
N ASN A 209 0.01 5.96 4.43
CA ASN A 209 -0.43 6.86 3.35
C ASN A 209 -1.50 6.25 2.43
N VAL A 210 -2.33 5.37 3.00
CA VAL A 210 -3.46 4.69 2.33
C VAL A 210 -4.78 5.14 2.96
N MET A 211 -4.82 5.28 4.28
CA MET A 211 -6.03 5.64 5.00
C MET A 211 -6.48 7.07 4.72
N ILE A 212 -5.57 7.96 4.29
CA ILE A 212 -5.90 9.32 3.81
C ILE A 212 -6.96 9.36 2.70
N TYR A 213 -7.17 8.25 1.98
CA TYR A 213 -8.19 8.17 0.94
C TYR A 213 -9.57 7.77 1.48
N PHE A 214 -9.68 7.34 2.74
CA PHE A 214 -10.92 6.86 3.34
C PHE A 214 -11.57 7.92 4.23
N ASN A 215 -12.89 7.87 4.36
CA ASN A 215 -13.58 8.68 5.35
C ASN A 215 -13.35 8.15 6.78
N ARG A 216 -13.65 8.99 7.79
CA ARG A 216 -13.41 8.67 9.21
C ARG A 216 -14.04 7.34 9.64
N GLU A 217 -15.25 7.03 9.17
CA GLU A 217 -15.93 5.78 9.51
C GLU A 217 -15.17 4.56 8.96
N THR A 218 -14.77 4.62 7.68
CA THR A 218 -14.00 3.55 7.04
C THR A 218 -12.64 3.38 7.70
N GLN A 219 -11.94 4.47 8.01
CA GLN A 219 -10.67 4.44 8.75
C GLN A 219 -10.84 3.75 10.11
N ARG A 220 -11.85 4.12 10.89
CA ARG A 220 -12.10 3.52 12.21
C ARG A 220 -12.30 2.00 12.12
N ARG A 221 -13.19 1.54 11.23
CA ARG A 221 -13.44 0.11 11.04
C ARG A 221 -12.19 -0.62 10.57
N LEU A 222 -11.42 0.00 9.68
CA LEU A 222 -10.19 -0.56 9.15
C LEU A 222 -9.14 -0.76 10.27
N VAL A 223 -8.94 0.24 11.11
CA VAL A 223 -8.02 0.18 12.25
C VAL A 223 -8.44 -0.90 13.25
N SER A 224 -9.73 -1.00 13.60
CA SER A 224 -10.23 -2.08 14.47
C SER A 224 -9.89 -3.46 13.90
N ARG A 225 -10.09 -3.67 12.59
CA ARG A 225 -9.76 -4.93 11.93
C ARG A 225 -8.25 -5.20 11.91
N PHE A 226 -7.40 -4.19 11.73
CA PHE A 226 -5.95 -4.35 11.85
C PHE A 226 -5.55 -4.77 13.26
N ARG A 227 -6.11 -4.13 14.30
CA ARG A 227 -5.89 -4.52 15.70
C ARG A 227 -6.25 -5.99 15.92
N ASP A 228 -7.37 -6.46 15.38
CA ASP A 228 -7.79 -7.86 15.56
C ASP A 228 -6.82 -8.84 14.86
N MET A 229 -6.12 -8.40 13.81
CA MET A 229 -5.09 -9.16 13.09
C MET A 229 -3.69 -9.08 13.72
N LEU A 230 -3.46 -8.19 14.70
CA LEU A 230 -2.18 -8.10 15.41
C LEU A 230 -2.08 -9.11 16.54
N LYS A 231 -0.85 -9.60 16.79
CA LYS A 231 -0.50 -10.26 18.04
C LYS A 231 -0.68 -9.29 19.22
N PRO A 232 -1.01 -9.76 20.44
CA PRO A 232 -0.78 -8.98 21.65
C PRO A 232 0.66 -8.46 21.67
N GLY A 233 0.86 -7.17 21.95
CA GLY A 233 2.16 -6.50 21.84
C GLY A 233 2.64 -6.20 20.42
N GLY A 234 1.89 -6.57 19.37
CA GLY A 234 2.20 -6.25 17.97
C GLY A 234 1.96 -4.78 17.62
N TYR A 235 2.52 -4.34 16.49
CA TYR A 235 2.59 -2.93 16.12
C TYR A 235 1.86 -2.62 14.81
N LEU A 236 1.07 -1.54 14.82
CA LEU A 236 0.48 -0.90 13.64
C LEU A 236 1.23 0.40 13.34
N PHE A 237 1.76 0.50 12.13
CA PHE A 237 2.36 1.72 11.60
C PHE A 237 1.43 2.33 10.55
N ILE A 238 1.18 3.63 10.66
CA ILE A 238 0.41 4.42 9.70
C ILE A 238 1.29 5.56 9.17
N GLY A 239 0.83 6.31 8.17
CA GLY A 239 1.61 7.43 7.64
C GLY A 239 1.58 8.63 8.58
N HIS A 240 2.60 9.49 8.53
CA HIS A 240 2.68 10.69 9.41
C HIS A 240 1.48 11.65 9.31
N SER A 241 0.79 11.69 8.17
CA SER A 241 -0.41 12.51 7.98
C SER A 241 -1.71 11.82 8.43
N GLU A 242 -1.62 10.62 8.99
CA GLU A 242 -2.74 9.78 9.39
C GLU A 242 -2.81 9.70 10.92
N SER A 243 -4.00 9.45 11.45
CA SER A 243 -4.19 9.27 12.89
C SER A 243 -5.23 8.18 13.18
N VAL A 244 -5.03 7.47 14.28
CA VAL A 244 -6.04 6.55 14.81
C VAL A 244 -6.98 7.32 15.73
N SER A 245 -8.29 7.22 15.47
CA SER A 245 -9.32 7.75 16.38
C SER A 245 -9.21 7.13 17.77
N SER A 246 -9.39 7.95 18.81
CA SER A 246 -9.41 7.53 20.22
C SER A 246 -10.49 6.48 20.53
N GLU A 247 -11.50 6.36 19.68
CA GLU A 247 -12.53 5.31 19.76
C GLU A 247 -11.98 3.89 19.52
N ASN A 248 -10.83 3.74 18.85
CA ASN A 248 -10.18 2.45 18.66
C ASN A 248 -9.43 2.01 19.93
N LYS A 249 -10.19 1.49 20.90
CA LYS A 249 -9.64 0.90 22.13
C LYS A 249 -8.69 -0.27 21.82
N GLY A 250 -7.73 -0.53 22.71
CA GLY A 250 -6.78 -1.66 22.59
C GLY A 250 -5.57 -1.38 21.69
N LEU A 251 -5.39 -0.14 21.25
CA LEU A 251 -4.16 0.35 20.63
C LEU A 251 -3.62 1.52 21.45
N LYS A 252 -2.38 1.43 21.90
CA LYS A 252 -1.65 2.52 22.57
C LYS A 252 -0.73 3.19 21.57
N ASN A 253 -0.82 4.50 21.40
CA ASN A 253 0.19 5.24 20.66
C ASN A 253 1.50 5.23 21.45
N VAL A 254 2.59 4.80 20.83
CA VAL A 254 3.91 4.65 21.47
C VAL A 254 4.92 5.67 20.95
N CYS A 255 4.77 6.10 19.71
CA CYS A 255 5.45 7.25 19.12
C CYS A 255 4.61 7.76 17.93
N PRO A 256 4.96 8.90 17.29
CA PRO A 256 4.20 9.44 16.17
C PRO A 256 3.90 8.37 15.11
N ALA A 257 2.62 8.24 14.74
CA ALA A 257 2.13 7.28 13.75
C ALA A 257 2.40 5.78 14.01
N VAL A 258 2.81 5.40 15.24
CA VAL A 258 3.00 4.00 15.65
C VAL A 258 2.15 3.63 16.86
N TYR A 259 1.45 2.51 16.76
CA TYR A 259 0.50 2.04 17.75
C TYR A 259 0.76 0.59 18.14
N LYS A 260 0.87 0.31 19.44
CA LYS A 260 1.05 -1.04 19.99
C LYS A 260 -0.29 -1.62 20.44
N LYS A 261 -0.58 -2.87 20.09
CA LYS A 261 -1.73 -3.61 20.62
C LYS A 261 -1.48 -3.98 22.08
N ILE A 262 -2.42 -3.58 22.94
CA ILE A 262 -2.45 -3.92 24.37
C ILE A 262 -3.15 -5.26 24.54
#